data_AF-A0A9D2TFW6-F1
#
_entry.id   AF-A0A9D2TFW6-F1
#
_cell.length_a   1.000
_cell.length_b   1.000
_cell.length_c   1.000
_cell.angle_alpha   90.00
_cell.angle_beta   90.00
_cell.angle_gamma   90.00
#
_symmetry.space_group_name_H-M   'P 1'
#
loop_
_entity.id
_entity.type
_entity.pdbx_description
1 polymer ?
#
loop_
_entity_poly.entity_id
_entity_poly.type
_entity_poly.pdbx_seq_one_letter_code
_entity_poly.pdbx_strand_id
1 'polypeptide(L)'
;MIFTQSSKLRDVCYEIRGPVPAEAARMEAEGHKILKLNIGNPAPFGFEAPDEILVDMIRNLPTAQGYSDSKGIVPARRAVAQYYQTTGMPGMGLDDIYLGNGVSELIQMTCQALVDDGDEVLVPSPDYPLWTAS
;
A
#
# COMPACT_ATOMS: atom_id res chain seq x y z
N MET A 1 -13.78 -17.17 27.84
CA MET A 1 -14.08 -15.86 27.22
C MET A 1 -14.08 -16.08 25.72
N ILE A 2 -15.20 -15.82 25.04
CA ILE A 2 -15.29 -15.94 23.58
C ILE A 2 -14.99 -14.57 23.00
N PHE A 3 -13.96 -14.47 22.16
CA PHE A 3 -13.66 -13.25 21.42
C PHE A 3 -14.39 -13.30 20.08
N THR A 4 -15.21 -12.30 19.80
CA THR A 4 -15.90 -12.14 18.52
C THR A 4 -15.26 -11.03 17.71
N GLN A 5 -15.27 -11.18 16.37
CA GLN A 5 -14.77 -10.16 15.46
C GLN A 5 -15.57 -8.86 15.60
N SER A 6 -14.90 -7.72 15.44
CA SER A 6 -15.54 -6.40 15.45
C SER A 6 -16.56 -6.28 14.31
N SER A 7 -17.68 -5.59 14.54
CA SER A 7 -18.74 -5.39 13.55
C SER A 7 -18.25 -4.77 12.24
N LYS A 8 -17.33 -3.80 12.29
CA LYS A 8 -16.69 -3.15 11.13
C LYS A 8 -15.97 -4.08 10.16
N LEU A 9 -15.69 -5.32 10.52
CA LEU A 9 -15.02 -6.28 9.64
C LEU A 9 -15.97 -7.28 9.00
N ARG A 10 -17.29 -7.19 9.26
CA ARG A 10 -18.27 -8.18 8.81
C ARG A 10 -18.34 -8.29 7.28
N ASP A 11 -18.26 -7.15 6.59
CA ASP A 11 -18.44 -7.05 5.15
C ASP A 11 -17.13 -6.72 4.41
N VAL A 12 -15.99 -6.82 5.11
CA VAL A 12 -14.66 -6.56 4.56
C VAL A 12 -14.13 -7.80 3.85
N CYS A 13 -14.08 -7.75 2.52
CA CYS A 13 -13.57 -8.83 1.68
C CYS A 13 -12.26 -8.46 0.98
N TYR A 14 -11.15 -9.09 1.39
CA TYR A 14 -9.84 -8.94 0.75
C TYR A 14 -9.31 -10.29 0.26
N GLU A 15 -9.83 -10.73 -0.89
CA GLU A 15 -9.66 -12.09 -1.43
C GLU A 15 -8.23 -12.46 -1.82
N ILE A 16 -7.30 -11.49 -1.88
CA ILE A 16 -5.86 -11.75 -2.09
C ILE A 16 -5.29 -12.68 -0.99
N ARG A 17 -5.97 -12.81 0.16
CA ARG A 17 -5.64 -13.74 1.25
C ARG A 17 -6.80 -14.68 1.63
N GLY A 18 -7.70 -14.96 0.70
CA GLY A 18 -8.87 -15.80 0.89
C GLY A 18 -8.59 -17.32 0.89
N PRO A 19 -9.62 -18.16 0.69
CA PRO A 19 -9.50 -19.62 0.72
C PRO A 19 -8.63 -20.17 -0.41
N VAL A 20 -8.57 -19.50 -1.57
CA VAL A 20 -7.75 -19.94 -2.71
C VAL A 20 -6.25 -19.86 -2.41
N PRO A 21 -5.71 -18.74 -1.89
CA PRO A 21 -4.33 -18.70 -1.37
C PRO A 21 -4.03 -19.77 -0.30
N ALA A 22 -4.98 -20.07 0.58
CA ALA A 22 -4.80 -21.10 1.61
C ALA A 22 -4.64 -22.50 1.00
N GLU A 23 -5.45 -22.82 0.00
CA GLU A 23 -5.33 -24.08 -0.73
C GLU A 23 -4.04 -24.15 -1.57
N ALA A 24 -3.67 -23.06 -2.23
CA ALA A 24 -2.38 -22.97 -2.92
C ALA A 24 -1.21 -23.23 -1.98
N ALA A 25 -1.25 -22.68 -0.75
CA ALA A 25 -0.23 -22.91 0.26
C ALA A 25 -0.21 -24.37 0.74
N ARG A 26 -1.37 -25.02 0.88
CA ARG A 26 -1.45 -26.47 1.19
C ARG A 26 -0.77 -27.30 0.10
N MET A 27 -1.08 -27.03 -1.17
CA MET A 27 -0.48 -27.72 -2.30
C MET A 27 1.04 -27.49 -2.37
N GLU A 28 1.51 -26.26 -2.10
CA GLU A 28 2.95 -25.98 -2.01
C GLU A 28 3.63 -26.78 -0.90
N ALA A 29 2.99 -26.91 0.28
CA ALA A 29 3.51 -27.72 1.38
C ALA A 29 3.58 -29.23 1.04
N GLU A 30 2.74 -29.69 0.11
CA GLU A 30 2.77 -31.06 -0.44
C GLU A 30 3.83 -31.24 -1.56
N GLY A 31 4.58 -30.19 -1.88
CA GLY A 31 5.65 -30.21 -2.87
C GLY A 31 5.20 -29.85 -4.30
N HIS A 32 3.94 -29.43 -4.48
CA HIS A 32 3.49 -28.93 -5.78
C HIS A 32 4.08 -27.56 -6.07
N LYS A 33 4.57 -27.37 -7.30
CA LYS A 33 4.95 -26.04 -7.79
C LYS A 33 3.71 -25.29 -8.27
N ILE A 34 3.34 -24.22 -7.57
CA ILE A 34 2.21 -23.36 -7.93
C ILE A 34 2.71 -22.10 -8.63
N LEU A 35 2.21 -21.84 -9.85
CA LEU A 35 2.45 -20.58 -10.54
C LEU A 35 1.41 -19.54 -10.11
N LYS A 36 1.85 -18.55 -9.33
CA LYS A 36 0.98 -17.55 -8.70
C LYS A 36 0.77 -16.33 -9.60
N LEU A 37 -0.28 -16.34 -10.42
CA LEU A 37 -0.65 -15.20 -11.29
C LEU A 37 -1.69 -14.26 -10.65
N ASN A 38 -1.83 -14.30 -9.33
CA ASN A 38 -2.89 -13.63 -8.58
C ASN A 38 -2.45 -12.31 -7.93
N ILE A 39 -1.15 -12.03 -7.82
CA ILE A 39 -0.62 -10.83 -7.16
C ILE A 39 0.40 -10.12 -8.05
N GLY A 40 0.27 -8.81 -8.15
CA GLY A 40 1.23 -7.95 -8.85
C GLY A 40 2.51 -7.72 -8.05
N ASN A 41 3.16 -8.79 -7.56
CA ASN A 41 4.45 -8.71 -6.89
C ASN A 41 5.56 -8.97 -7.92
N PRO A 42 6.40 -7.98 -8.30
CA PRO A 42 7.38 -8.16 -9.36
C PRO A 42 8.55 -9.10 -9.00
N ALA A 43 9.02 -9.07 -7.75
CA ALA A 43 10.28 -9.73 -7.36
C ALA A 43 10.29 -11.25 -7.61
N PRO A 44 9.23 -12.03 -7.30
CA PRO A 44 9.16 -13.46 -7.65
C PRO A 44 9.26 -13.78 -9.14
N PHE A 45 9.11 -12.78 -10.02
CA PHE A 45 9.20 -12.92 -11.48
C PHE A 45 10.51 -12.36 -12.05
N GLY A 46 11.51 -12.06 -11.21
CA GLY A 46 12.83 -11.63 -11.64
C GLY A 46 12.95 -10.15 -11.97
N PHE A 47 11.97 -9.33 -11.58
CA PHE A 47 12.11 -7.88 -11.63
C PHE A 47 12.88 -7.40 -10.40
N GLU A 48 14.03 -6.77 -10.65
CA GLU A 48 14.89 -6.23 -9.61
C GLU A 48 14.70 -4.72 -9.48
N ALA A 49 15.00 -4.19 -8.29
CA ALA A 49 15.06 -2.74 -8.11
C ALA A 49 16.27 -2.17 -8.86
N PRO A 50 16.16 -0.99 -9.50
CA PRO A 50 17.30 -0.29 -10.08
C PRO A 50 18.44 -0.10 -9.10
N ASP A 51 19.68 -0.26 -9.57
CA ASP A 51 20.89 -0.14 -8.74
C ASP A 51 20.99 1.21 -8.04
N GLU A 52 20.56 2.29 -8.69
CA GLU A 52 20.58 3.64 -8.13
C GLU A 52 19.74 3.72 -6.84
N ILE A 53 18.59 3.04 -6.81
CA ILE A 53 17.74 2.97 -5.62
C ILE A 53 18.47 2.21 -4.51
N LEU A 54 19.08 1.08 -4.83
CA LEU A 54 19.80 0.26 -3.85
C LEU A 54 20.99 1.01 -3.26
N VAL A 55 21.79 1.66 -4.10
CA VAL A 55 22.96 2.44 -3.70
C VAL A 55 22.56 3.58 -2.77
N ASP A 56 21.56 4.37 -3.14
CA ASP A 56 21.12 5.50 -2.31
C ASP A 56 20.48 5.04 -0.99
N MET A 57 19.74 3.93 -0.99
CA MET A 57 19.21 3.34 0.24
C MET A 57 20.33 2.91 1.18
N ILE A 58 21.32 2.16 0.69
CA ILE A 58 22.47 1.71 1.48
C ILE A 58 23.25 2.92 2.03
N ARG A 59 23.45 3.95 1.21
CA ARG A 59 24.16 5.17 1.58
C ARG A 59 23.47 5.94 2.70
N ASN A 60 22.15 6.02 2.70
CA ASN A 60 21.38 6.80 3.68
C ASN A 60 21.00 6.00 4.93
N LEU A 61 21.06 4.66 4.88
CA LEU A 61 20.66 3.78 5.98
C LEU A 61 21.32 4.12 7.34
N PRO A 62 22.63 4.43 7.42
CA PRO A 62 23.27 4.75 8.72
C PRO A 62 22.76 6.00 9.42
N THR A 63 22.04 6.87 8.69
CA THR A 63 21.49 8.14 9.20
C THR A 63 19.96 8.16 9.25
N ALA A 64 19.30 7.05 8.86
CA ALA A 64 17.85 6.95 8.72
C ALA A 64 17.17 6.18 9.88
N GLN A 65 17.90 5.92 10.97
CA GLN A 65 17.41 5.13 12.11
C GLN A 65 16.42 5.87 13.02
N GLY A 66 16.39 7.20 12.96
CA GLY A 66 15.50 8.03 13.77
C GLY A 66 14.14 8.25 13.11
N TYR A 67 13.13 8.61 13.90
CA TYR A 67 11.87 9.08 13.35
C TYR A 67 12.08 10.33 12.50
N SER A 68 11.39 10.39 11.36
CA SER A 68 11.29 11.58 10.53
C SER A 68 10.08 12.44 10.90
N ASP A 69 9.92 13.55 10.19
CA ASP A 69 8.65 14.31 10.21
C ASP A 69 7.46 13.40 9.87
N SER A 70 6.31 13.67 10.48
CA SER A 70 5.09 12.85 10.32
C SER A 70 4.58 12.76 8.88
N LYS A 71 4.86 13.76 8.03
CA LYS A 71 4.52 13.73 6.59
C LYS A 71 5.60 13.06 5.74
N GLY A 72 6.73 12.68 6.34
CA GLY A 72 7.89 12.10 5.68
C GLY A 72 9.03 13.10 5.43
N ILE A 73 10.18 12.57 5.01
CA ILE A 73 11.42 13.35 4.82
C ILE A 73 11.28 14.40 3.72
N VAL A 74 11.80 15.61 3.98
CA VAL A 74 11.70 16.76 3.07
C VAL A 74 12.28 16.48 1.67
N PRO A 75 13.44 15.80 1.51
CA PRO A 75 13.96 15.52 0.17
C PRO A 75 13.01 14.67 -0.68
N ALA A 76 12.39 13.64 -0.10
CA ALA A 76 11.44 12.79 -0.81
C ALA A 76 10.14 13.53 -1.15
N ARG A 77 9.58 14.29 -0.21
CA ARG A 77 8.40 15.14 -0.50
C ARG A 77 8.68 16.17 -1.60
N ARG A 78 9.88 16.75 -1.64
CA ARG A 78 10.28 17.68 -2.70
C ARG A 78 10.36 17.01 -4.06
N ALA A 79 10.89 15.80 -4.13
CA ALA A 79 10.93 15.03 -5.37
C ALA A 79 9.52 14.74 -5.90
N VAL A 80 8.58 14.36 -5.02
CA VAL A 80 7.17 14.16 -5.37
C VAL A 80 6.53 15.47 -5.85
N ALA A 81 6.77 16.59 -5.15
CA ALA A 81 6.28 17.90 -5.54
C ALA A 81 6.73 18.27 -6.96
N GLN A 82 8.04 18.17 -7.22
CA GLN A 82 8.63 18.50 -8.50
C GLN A 82 8.08 17.61 -9.63
N TYR A 83 7.92 16.31 -9.39
CA TYR A 83 7.34 15.41 -10.38
C TYR A 83 5.95 15.88 -10.81
N TYR A 84 5.04 16.09 -9.86
CA TYR A 84 3.66 16.48 -10.20
C TYR A 84 3.52 17.91 -10.73
N GLN A 85 4.43 18.83 -10.34
CA GLN A 85 4.52 20.14 -10.97
C GLN A 85 4.79 20.03 -12.47
N THR A 86 5.61 19.06 -12.89
CA THR A 86 5.87 18.80 -14.33
C THR A 86 4.74 18.05 -15.05
N THR A 87 3.85 17.38 -14.32
CA THR A 87 2.73 16.61 -14.91
C THR A 87 1.38 17.32 -14.79
N GLY A 88 1.36 18.63 -14.56
CA GLY A 88 0.14 19.45 -14.62
C GLY A 88 -0.44 19.89 -13.26
N MET A 89 0.30 19.77 -12.16
CA MET A 89 -0.12 20.27 -10.83
C MET A 89 0.85 21.35 -10.30
N PRO A 90 0.92 22.56 -10.93
CA PRO A 90 1.95 23.56 -10.63
C PRO A 90 1.87 24.18 -9.24
N GLY A 91 0.72 24.08 -8.55
CA GLY A 91 0.50 24.67 -7.22
C GLY A 91 0.89 23.77 -6.05
N MET A 92 1.35 22.54 -6.30
CA MET A 92 1.58 21.58 -5.22
C MET A 92 2.82 21.95 -4.39
N GLY A 93 2.61 22.10 -3.08
CA GLY A 93 3.64 22.37 -2.07
C GLY A 93 4.03 21.13 -1.27
N LEU A 94 4.99 21.30 -0.36
CA LEU A 94 5.44 20.21 0.52
C LEU A 94 4.41 19.82 1.58
N ASP A 95 3.48 20.72 1.90
CA ASP A 95 2.46 20.49 2.91
C ASP A 95 1.27 19.67 2.42
N ASP A 96 1.12 19.55 1.10
CA ASP A 96 0.08 18.77 0.42
C ASP A 96 0.45 17.29 0.28
N ILE A 97 1.66 16.90 0.69
CA ILE A 97 2.24 15.58 0.43
C ILE A 97 2.47 14.84 1.74
N TYR A 98 1.91 13.63 1.82
CA TYR A 98 2.14 12.66 2.88
C TYR A 98 2.82 11.42 2.29
N LEU A 99 3.93 11.01 2.89
CA LEU A 99 4.57 9.74 2.59
C LEU A 99 4.12 8.70 3.62
N GLY A 100 3.62 7.57 3.16
CA GLY A 100 3.17 6.46 4.01
C GLY A 100 3.88 5.16 3.68
N ASN A 101 3.53 4.13 4.42
CA ASN A 101 3.97 2.74 4.29
C ASN A 101 3.27 2.05 3.12
N GLY A 102 3.51 2.59 1.92
CA GLY A 102 2.77 2.24 0.71
C GLY A 102 1.41 2.92 0.63
N VAL A 103 0.81 2.93 -0.56
CA VAL A 103 -0.49 3.58 -0.81
C VAL A 103 -1.62 2.96 0.00
N SER A 104 -1.48 1.69 0.41
CA SER A 104 -2.49 0.98 1.16
C SER A 104 -2.82 1.62 2.51
N GLU A 105 -1.80 2.11 3.22
CA GLU A 105 -2.01 2.85 4.48
C GLU A 105 -2.71 4.18 4.22
N LEU A 106 -2.30 4.90 3.17
CA LEU A 106 -2.82 6.23 2.86
C LEU A 106 -4.29 6.20 2.44
N ILE A 107 -4.73 5.16 1.73
CA ILE A 107 -6.16 4.94 1.40
C ILE A 107 -6.97 4.84 2.68
N GLN A 108 -6.56 3.96 3.60
CA GLN A 108 -7.26 3.75 4.86
C GLN A 108 -7.29 5.03 5.71
N MET A 109 -6.17 5.75 5.82
CA MET A 109 -6.12 7.04 6.53
C MET A 109 -7.05 8.07 5.90
N THR A 110 -7.15 8.11 4.57
CA THR A 110 -8.02 9.05 3.85
C THR A 110 -9.49 8.74 4.11
N CYS A 111 -9.90 7.47 4.02
CA CYS A 111 -11.27 7.05 4.34
C CYS A 111 -11.63 7.37 5.79
N GLN A 112 -10.75 7.02 6.75
CA GLN A 112 -10.97 7.30 8.17
C GLN A 112 -11.05 8.79 8.50
N ALA A 113 -10.38 9.64 7.75
CA ALA A 113 -10.38 11.09 7.98
C ALA A 113 -11.60 11.80 7.36
N LEU A 114 -12.30 11.17 6.41
CA LEU A 114 -13.32 11.83 5.59
C LEU A 114 -14.73 11.24 5.72
N VAL A 115 -14.88 9.97 6.09
CA VAL A 115 -16.13 9.21 6.00
C VAL A 115 -16.69 8.91 7.39
N ASP A 116 -17.93 9.31 7.65
CA ASP A 116 -18.69 8.96 8.85
C ASP A 116 -19.66 7.78 8.61
N ASP A 117 -20.22 7.22 9.68
CA ASP A 117 -21.23 6.16 9.59
C ASP A 117 -22.46 6.62 8.81
N GLY A 118 -22.73 5.97 7.68
CA GLY A 118 -23.86 6.28 6.80
C GLY A 118 -23.49 7.10 5.56
N ASP A 119 -22.26 7.58 5.45
CA ASP A 119 -21.74 8.18 4.22
C ASP A 119 -21.50 7.13 3.13
N GLU A 120 -21.55 7.56 1.88
CA GLU A 120 -21.34 6.71 0.70
C GLU A 120 -20.18 7.24 -0.15
N VAL A 121 -19.31 6.32 -0.60
CA VAL A 121 -18.17 6.62 -1.49
C VAL A 121 -18.39 5.95 -2.83
N LEU A 122 -18.22 6.69 -3.93
CA LEU A 122 -18.27 6.11 -5.28
C LEU A 122 -17.01 5.28 -5.56
N VAL A 123 -17.18 3.97 -5.67
CA VAL A 123 -16.11 3.01 -6.01
C VAL A 123 -16.40 2.40 -7.40
N PRO A 124 -15.42 2.37 -8.33
CA PRO A 124 -15.63 1.77 -9.65
C PRO A 124 -15.80 0.25 -9.55
N SER A 125 -16.48 -0.36 -10.52
CA SER A 125 -16.59 -1.82 -10.63
C SER A 125 -16.10 -2.29 -12.02
N PRO A 126 -15.04 -3.12 -12.11
CA PRO A 126 -14.30 -3.75 -11.00
C PRO A 126 -13.41 -2.75 -10.24
N ASP A 127 -13.18 -3.02 -8.95
CA ASP A 127 -12.36 -2.18 -8.07
C ASP A 127 -10.95 -2.77 -7.78
N TYR A 128 -10.13 -2.00 -7.07
CA TYR A 128 -9.04 -2.56 -6.27
C TYR A 128 -9.60 -2.78 -4.85
N PRO A 129 -9.73 -4.05 -4.38
CA PRO A 129 -10.55 -4.39 -3.21
C PRO A 129 -10.22 -3.67 -1.91
N LEU A 130 -9.02 -3.09 -1.80
CA LEU A 130 -8.66 -2.30 -0.64
C LEU A 130 -9.59 -1.08 -0.46
N TRP A 131 -10.07 -0.46 -1.54
CA TRP A 131 -11.00 0.68 -1.45
C TRP A 131 -12.32 0.28 -0.79
N THR A 132 -12.90 -0.85 -1.20
CA THR A 132 -14.13 -1.38 -0.59
C THR A 132 -13.90 -1.92 0.83
N ALA A 133 -12.68 -2.36 1.14
CA ALA A 133 -12.30 -2.90 2.44
C ALA A 133 -11.89 -1.85 3.51
N SER A 134 -11.78 -0.56 3.13
CA SER A 134 -11.22 0.52 3.96
C SER A 134 -12.21 1.16 4.91
#